data_AF-A0A7Y2YNN4-F1
#
_entry.id   AF-A0A7Y2YNN4-F1
#
_cell.length_a   1.000
_cell.length_b   1.000
_cell.length_c   1.000
_cell.angle_alpha   90.00
_cell.angle_beta   90.00
_cell.angle_gamma   90.00
#
_symmetry.space_group_name_H-M   'P 1'
#
loop_
_entity.id
_entity.type
_entity.pdbx_description
1 polymer ?
#
loop_
_entity_poly.entity_id
_entity_poly.type
_entity_poly.pdbx_seq_one_letter_code
_entity_poly.pdbx_strand_id
1 'polypeptide(L)'
;MRYTLFFLIAFGQTTLYSQSISSEAVLQKAIDFHDPNGNWKTFNNAFTVEMTTPNASKRTSNISINLPAQYFKVEATRDTVTTVYEVYKDKCSMTYNSVVLDSAMAKSKNMSCERAEMYKNYYTYLYGLPMKLEDPGTDINYPVEKRVFKGKTYLVLKVTYTEAVGSDVWYFYFDPKSYEMQVYQFFKTDDRGNLISDSGEYILLTGSEEISNIKMPKIRAWYYNKDDKYLGTDTLLK
;
A
#
# COMPACT_ATOMS: atom_id res chain seq x y z
N MET A 1 9.61 13.70 -78.64
CA MET A 1 10.14 13.20 -77.35
C MET A 1 9.23 13.66 -76.24
N ARG A 2 8.54 12.75 -75.56
CA ARG A 2 7.78 13.05 -74.33
C ARG A 2 7.92 11.85 -73.42
N TYR A 3 8.85 11.93 -72.46
CA TYR A 3 9.07 10.91 -71.45
C TYR A 3 8.14 11.20 -70.27
N THR A 4 7.14 10.34 -70.07
CA THR A 4 6.25 10.40 -68.91
C THR A 4 6.93 9.65 -67.76
N LEU A 5 7.43 10.39 -66.77
CA LEU A 5 8.10 9.85 -65.59
C LEU A 5 7.02 9.37 -64.59
N PHE A 6 6.85 8.06 -64.44
CA PHE A 6 5.96 7.47 -63.43
C PHE A 6 6.69 7.47 -62.08
N PHE A 7 6.28 8.35 -61.15
CA PHE A 7 6.74 8.33 -59.76
C PHE A 7 5.96 7.26 -58.99
N LEU A 8 6.60 6.13 -58.70
CA LEU A 8 6.08 5.13 -57.76
C LEU A 8 6.24 5.68 -56.34
N ILE A 9 5.14 6.04 -55.69
CA ILE A 9 5.12 6.39 -54.26
C ILE A 9 4.98 5.07 -53.48
N ALA A 10 6.09 4.59 -52.92
CA ALA A 10 6.09 3.45 -52.02
C ALA A 10 5.52 3.88 -50.65
N PHE A 11 4.27 3.50 -50.37
CA PHE A 11 3.70 3.58 -49.03
C PHE A 11 4.36 2.53 -48.13
N GLY A 12 5.41 2.92 -47.43
CA GLY A 12 5.99 2.12 -46.35
C GLY A 12 4.99 2.03 -45.20
N GLN A 13 4.42 0.84 -44.98
CA GLN A 13 3.63 0.57 -43.78
C GLN A 13 4.58 0.53 -42.58
N THR A 14 4.70 1.63 -41.86
CA THR A 14 5.33 1.64 -40.55
C THR A 14 4.36 1.00 -39.57
N THR A 15 4.58 -0.27 -39.23
CA THR A 15 3.94 -0.90 -38.09
C THR A 15 4.42 -0.20 -36.83
N LEU A 16 3.62 0.74 -36.31
CA LEU A 16 3.82 1.35 -35.01
C LEU A 16 3.59 0.26 -33.95
N TYR A 17 4.67 -0.34 -33.46
CA TYR A 17 4.63 -1.14 -32.25
C TYR A 17 4.35 -0.19 -31.09
N SER A 18 3.12 -0.20 -30.58
CA SER A 18 2.81 0.41 -29.28
C SER A 18 3.64 -0.31 -28.23
N GLN A 19 4.71 0.32 -27.74
CA GLN A 19 5.48 -0.20 -26.62
C GLN A 19 4.56 -0.25 -25.39
N SER A 20 4.44 -1.43 -24.78
CA SER A 20 3.79 -1.55 -23.48
C SER A 20 4.63 -0.81 -22.45
N ILE A 21 3.99 0.03 -21.63
CA ILE A 21 4.67 0.70 -20.51
C ILE A 21 5.27 -0.34 -19.56
N SER A 22 6.50 -0.11 -19.09
CA SER A 22 7.16 -1.01 -18.13
C SER A 22 6.59 -0.84 -16.72
N SER A 23 6.82 -1.82 -15.86
CA SER A 23 6.37 -1.78 -14.46
C SER A 23 7.02 -0.64 -13.68
N GLU A 24 8.31 -0.38 -13.93
CA GLU A 24 9.06 0.73 -13.33
C GLU A 24 8.50 2.08 -13.77
N ALA A 25 8.15 2.21 -15.05
CA ALA A 25 7.57 3.44 -15.57
C ALA A 25 6.15 3.71 -15.00
N VAL A 26 5.35 2.67 -14.76
CA VAL A 26 4.07 2.80 -14.06
C VAL A 26 4.29 3.20 -12.61
N LEU A 27 5.20 2.52 -11.91
CA LEU A 27 5.49 2.81 -10.51
C LEU A 27 6.00 4.24 -10.32
N GLN A 28 6.94 4.69 -11.15
CA GLN A 28 7.47 6.05 -11.08
C GLN A 28 6.36 7.08 -11.27
N LYS A 29 5.48 6.89 -12.27
CA LYS A 29 4.35 7.81 -12.49
C LYS A 29 3.35 7.82 -11.34
N ALA A 30 3.15 6.67 -10.67
CA ALA A 30 2.32 6.59 -9.48
C ALA A 30 2.97 7.33 -8.30
N ILE A 31 4.27 7.16 -8.10
CA ILE A 31 5.03 7.90 -7.09
C ILE A 31 4.98 9.41 -7.37
N ASP A 32 5.17 9.85 -8.62
CA ASP A 32 5.08 11.26 -9.00
C ASP A 32 3.68 11.85 -8.74
N PHE A 33 2.62 11.04 -8.88
CA PHE A 33 1.25 11.47 -8.53
C PHE A 33 1.09 11.67 -7.02
N HIS A 34 1.59 10.74 -6.22
CA HIS A 34 1.39 10.66 -4.77
C HIS A 34 2.38 11.53 -3.96
N ASP A 35 3.64 11.57 -4.36
CA ASP A 35 4.73 12.26 -3.67
C ASP A 35 5.73 12.90 -4.67
N PRO A 36 5.31 13.94 -5.42
CA PRO A 36 6.13 14.55 -6.47
C PRO A 36 7.44 15.18 -5.98
N ASN A 37 7.56 15.42 -4.67
CA ASN A 37 8.75 16.03 -4.06
C ASN A 37 9.61 15.01 -3.29
N GLY A 38 9.26 13.73 -3.28
CA GLY A 38 10.02 12.68 -2.59
C GLY A 38 10.06 12.84 -1.06
N ASN A 39 9.02 13.40 -0.45
CA ASN A 39 8.91 13.66 0.98
C ASN A 39 8.83 12.38 1.82
N TRP A 40 8.44 11.24 1.23
CA TRP A 40 8.28 9.99 1.98
C TRP A 40 9.57 9.58 2.69
N LYS A 41 10.74 9.71 2.04
CA LYS A 41 12.04 9.32 2.60
C LYS A 41 12.41 10.09 3.88
N THR A 42 11.86 11.29 4.04
CA THR A 42 12.08 12.16 5.22
C THR A 42 10.81 12.33 6.06
N PHE A 43 9.81 11.45 5.87
CA PHE A 43 8.53 11.56 6.55
C PHE A 43 8.71 11.62 8.07
N ASN A 44 8.18 12.71 8.65
CA ASN A 44 8.15 12.98 10.07
C ASN A 44 6.86 13.71 10.39
N ASN A 45 5.80 12.95 10.66
CA ASN A 45 4.50 13.53 11.01
C ASN A 45 3.64 12.53 11.77
N ALA A 46 2.52 13.04 12.28
CA ALA A 46 1.46 12.25 12.87
C ALA A 46 0.17 12.39 12.06
N PHE A 47 -0.68 11.38 12.16
CA PHE A 47 -2.02 11.38 11.57
C PHE A 47 -2.94 10.46 12.34
N THR A 48 -4.25 10.66 12.16
CA THR A 48 -5.27 9.86 12.85
C THR A 48 -5.92 8.91 11.86
N VAL A 49 -6.19 7.68 12.30
CA VAL A 49 -6.95 6.70 11.53
C VAL A 49 -8.12 6.22 12.36
N GLU A 50 -9.32 6.36 11.82
CA GLU A 50 -10.53 5.78 12.37
C GLU A 50 -10.90 4.50 11.64
N MET A 51 -10.87 3.37 12.35
CA MET A 51 -11.29 2.08 11.82
C MET A 51 -12.71 1.76 12.26
N THR A 52 -13.56 1.45 11.29
CA THR A 52 -14.92 0.93 11.50
C THR A 52 -15.00 -0.50 10.96
N THR A 53 -15.63 -1.40 11.71
CA THR A 53 -15.83 -2.79 11.30
C THR A 53 -17.25 -3.22 11.68
N PRO A 54 -17.90 -4.15 10.96
CA PRO A 54 -19.22 -4.64 11.35
C PRO A 54 -19.24 -5.15 12.79
N ASN A 55 -20.27 -4.78 13.54
CA ASN A 55 -20.53 -5.24 14.91
C ASN A 55 -19.45 -4.92 15.95
N ALA A 56 -18.59 -3.92 15.71
CA ALA A 56 -17.64 -3.46 16.72
C ALA A 56 -17.63 -1.93 16.82
N SER A 57 -17.26 -1.44 18.00
CA SER A 57 -17.01 -0.04 18.24
C SER A 57 -15.84 0.47 17.39
N LYS A 58 -15.95 1.74 17.00
CA LYS A 58 -14.91 2.46 16.26
C LYS A 58 -13.61 2.42 17.06
N ARG A 59 -12.50 2.16 16.38
CA ARG A 59 -11.15 2.32 16.96
C ARG A 59 -10.52 3.57 16.35
N THR A 60 -10.04 4.46 17.20
CA THR A 60 -9.28 5.64 16.77
C THR A 60 -7.81 5.41 17.11
N SER A 61 -6.95 5.49 16.10
CA SER A 61 -5.51 5.31 16.21
C SER A 61 -4.81 6.63 15.89
N ASN A 62 -4.06 7.19 16.82
CA ASN A 62 -3.10 8.26 16.55
C ASN A 62 -1.75 7.61 16.21
N ILE A 63 -1.26 7.83 14.99
CA ILE A 63 -0.02 7.24 14.48
C ILE A 63 0.99 8.34 14.27
N SER A 64 2.19 8.18 14.82
CA SER A 64 3.35 9.04 14.59
C SER A 64 4.45 8.25 13.92
N ILE A 65 5.00 8.75 12.82
CA ILE A 65 6.10 8.13 12.09
C ILE A 65 7.17 9.18 11.88
N ASN A 66 8.41 8.85 12.21
CA ASN A 66 9.59 9.61 11.84
C ASN A 66 10.64 8.64 11.30
N LEU A 67 10.71 8.53 9.97
CA LEU A 67 11.59 7.59 9.29
C LEU A 67 13.07 7.90 9.54
N PRO A 68 13.55 9.17 9.43
CA PRO A 68 14.96 9.48 9.72
C PRO A 68 15.39 9.12 11.15
N ALA A 69 14.51 9.31 12.14
CA ALA A 69 14.80 8.99 13.53
C ALA A 69 14.55 7.50 13.87
N GLN A 70 14.04 6.71 12.93
CA GLN A 70 13.58 5.34 13.15
C GLN A 70 12.58 5.25 14.32
N TYR A 71 11.61 6.17 14.33
CA TYR A 71 10.60 6.29 15.37
C TYR A 71 9.21 5.97 14.82
N PHE A 72 8.48 5.20 15.60
CA PHE A 72 7.08 4.87 15.36
C PHE A 72 6.33 4.85 16.69
N LYS A 73 5.13 5.42 16.71
CA LYS A 73 4.18 5.26 17.80
C LYS A 73 2.78 5.06 17.23
N VAL A 74 2.04 4.12 17.79
CA VAL A 74 0.59 4.03 17.62
C VAL A 74 -0.09 4.00 18.97
N GLU A 75 -0.98 4.95 19.17
CA GLU A 75 -1.88 5.02 20.32
C GLU A 75 -3.30 4.76 19.83
N ALA A 76 -3.82 3.58 20.15
CA ALA A 76 -5.12 3.12 19.69
C ALA A 76 -6.10 3.07 20.85
N THR A 77 -7.24 3.72 20.70
CA THR A 77 -8.34 3.71 21.67
C THR A 77 -9.57 3.06 21.05
N ARG A 78 -10.18 2.14 21.80
CA ARG A 78 -11.48 1.55 21.50
C ARG A 78 -12.26 1.43 22.80
N ASP A 79 -13.47 1.97 22.81
CA ASP A 79 -14.30 2.09 24.00
C ASP A 79 -13.51 2.76 25.15
N THR A 80 -13.27 2.04 26.24
CA THR A 80 -12.52 2.51 27.42
C THR A 80 -11.07 2.04 27.45
N VAL A 81 -10.62 1.31 26.43
CA VAL A 81 -9.28 0.71 26.39
C VAL A 81 -8.39 1.49 25.43
N THR A 82 -7.26 1.95 25.94
CA THR A 82 -6.18 2.59 25.18
C THR A 82 -4.91 1.75 25.28
N THR A 83 -4.34 1.42 24.12
CA THR A 83 -3.04 0.74 24.00
C THR A 83 -2.08 1.63 23.24
N VAL A 84 -0.85 1.73 23.73
CA VAL A 84 0.25 2.39 23.03
C VAL A 84 1.33 1.36 22.73
N TYR A 85 1.78 1.34 21.49
CA TYR A 85 3.03 0.72 21.09
C TYR A 85 3.95 1.80 20.56
N GLU A 86 5.17 1.83 21.06
CA GLU A 86 6.19 2.78 20.62
C GLU A 86 7.48 2.00 20.31
N VAL A 87 8.11 2.36 19.20
CA VAL A 87 9.39 1.83 18.74
C VAL A 87 10.29 3.01 18.45
N TYR A 88 11.45 3.03 19.07
CA TYR A 88 12.51 3.99 18.79
C TYR A 88 13.83 3.24 18.56
N LYS A 89 14.28 3.22 17.30
CA LYS A 89 15.37 2.35 16.84
C LYS A 89 15.01 0.89 17.19
N ASP A 90 15.86 0.22 17.96
CA ASP A 90 15.68 -1.19 18.37
C ASP A 90 14.99 -1.34 19.73
N LYS A 91 14.47 -0.25 20.31
CA LYS A 91 13.81 -0.26 21.61
C LYS A 91 12.31 -0.10 21.45
N CYS A 92 11.57 -0.92 22.18
CA CYS A 92 10.11 -0.89 22.24
C CYS A 92 9.64 -0.48 23.63
N SER A 93 8.51 0.23 23.69
CA SER A 93 7.76 0.51 24.91
C SER A 93 6.27 0.26 24.69
N MET A 94 5.55 -0.07 25.75
CA MET A 94 4.12 -0.37 25.69
C MET A 94 3.40 0.28 26.87
N THR A 95 2.22 0.83 26.60
CA THR A 95 1.34 1.41 27.63
C THR A 95 -0.07 0.85 27.48
N TYR A 96 -0.70 0.51 28.60
CA TYR A 96 -2.11 0.10 28.65
C TYR A 96 -2.85 0.99 29.64
N ASN A 97 -3.88 1.71 29.18
CA ASN A 97 -4.66 2.68 29.98
C ASN A 97 -3.75 3.58 30.84
N SER A 98 -2.80 4.26 30.19
CA SER A 98 -1.82 5.17 30.80
C SER A 98 -0.79 4.53 31.74
N VAL A 99 -0.76 3.20 31.88
CA VAL A 99 0.26 2.47 32.66
C VAL A 99 1.32 1.90 31.72
N VAL A 100 2.57 2.32 31.91
CA VAL A 100 3.73 1.73 31.21
C VAL A 100 3.93 0.30 31.68
N LEU A 101 4.07 -0.62 30.73
CA LEU A 101 4.17 -2.05 31.03
C LEU A 101 5.63 -2.50 31.09
N ASP A 102 5.95 -3.28 32.11
CA ASP A 102 7.12 -4.16 32.11
C ASP A 102 6.81 -5.46 31.32
N SER A 103 7.78 -6.36 31.24
CA SER A 103 7.65 -7.61 30.48
C SER A 103 6.54 -8.54 31.01
N ALA A 104 6.36 -8.60 32.34
CA ALA A 104 5.36 -9.47 32.96
C ALA A 104 3.94 -8.92 32.72
N MET A 105 3.75 -7.61 32.90
CA MET A 105 2.48 -6.93 32.64
C MET A 105 2.12 -6.98 31.16
N ALA A 106 3.08 -6.73 30.25
CA ALA A 106 2.86 -6.81 28.81
C ALA A 106 2.36 -8.19 28.39
N LYS A 107 3.00 -9.26 28.89
CA LYS A 107 2.57 -10.64 28.64
C LYS A 107 1.13 -10.89 29.11
N SER A 108 0.77 -10.41 30.30
CA SER A 108 -0.60 -10.55 30.83
C SER A 108 -1.67 -9.85 29.99
N LYS A 109 -1.28 -8.84 29.19
CA LYS A 109 -2.14 -8.07 28.28
C LYS A 109 -2.04 -8.53 26.83
N ASN A 110 -1.32 -9.61 26.53
CA ASN A 110 -1.01 -10.05 25.17
C ASN A 110 -0.35 -8.94 24.31
N MET A 111 0.44 -8.08 24.96
CA MET A 111 1.23 -7.05 24.29
C MET A 111 2.69 -7.50 24.25
N SER A 112 3.38 -7.23 23.14
CA SER A 112 4.78 -7.60 22.98
C SER A 112 5.50 -6.64 22.02
N CYS A 113 6.83 -6.69 22.03
CA CYS A 113 7.66 -5.90 21.13
C CYS A 113 7.56 -6.37 19.68
N GLU A 114 7.39 -7.66 19.45
CA GLU A 114 7.11 -8.21 18.11
C GLU A 114 5.83 -7.60 17.54
N ARG A 115 4.82 -7.36 18.39
CA ARG A 115 3.58 -6.70 17.97
C ARG A 115 3.78 -5.20 17.72
N ALA A 116 4.66 -4.54 18.48
CA ALA A 116 5.06 -3.15 18.21
C ALA A 116 5.74 -3.02 16.84
N GLU A 117 6.67 -3.92 16.55
CA GLU A 117 7.37 -4.04 15.27
C GLU A 117 6.41 -4.35 14.11
N MET A 118 5.48 -5.29 14.31
CA MET A 118 4.42 -5.60 13.35
C MET A 118 3.58 -4.35 13.03
N TYR A 119 3.17 -3.58 14.04
CA TYR A 119 2.42 -2.33 13.81
C TYR A 119 3.25 -1.28 13.08
N LYS A 120 4.51 -1.09 13.45
CA LYS A 120 5.44 -0.20 12.73
C LYS A 120 5.45 -0.57 11.24
N ASN A 121 5.72 -1.83 10.93
CA ASN A 121 5.81 -2.31 9.55
C ASN A 121 4.48 -2.17 8.82
N TYR A 122 3.36 -2.53 9.46
CA TYR A 122 2.02 -2.43 8.88
C TYR A 122 1.64 -0.99 8.50
N TYR A 123 1.72 -0.04 9.44
CA TYR A 123 1.31 1.34 9.18
C TYR A 123 2.30 2.06 8.24
N THR A 124 3.61 1.86 8.41
CA THR A 124 4.60 2.46 7.50
C THR A 124 4.48 1.93 6.08
N TYR A 125 4.13 0.66 5.90
CA TYR A 125 3.85 0.09 4.59
C TYR A 125 2.58 0.71 3.98
N LEU A 126 1.42 0.57 4.63
CA LEU A 126 0.13 0.98 4.03
C LEU A 126 0.01 2.48 3.73
N TYR A 127 0.63 3.32 4.55
CA TYR A 127 0.60 4.78 4.38
C TYR A 127 1.80 5.32 3.61
N GLY A 128 2.77 4.45 3.31
CA GLY A 128 3.89 4.75 2.42
C GLY A 128 3.72 4.26 0.99
N LEU A 129 2.65 3.53 0.69
CA LEU A 129 2.35 3.12 -0.69
C LEU A 129 1.95 4.35 -1.55
N PRO A 130 2.38 4.42 -2.83
CA PRO A 130 3.16 3.40 -3.56
C PRO A 130 4.68 3.49 -3.39
N MET A 131 5.22 4.51 -2.70
CA MET A 131 6.67 4.72 -2.54
C MET A 131 7.39 3.51 -1.92
N LYS A 132 6.72 2.79 -1.00
CA LYS A 132 7.23 1.56 -0.38
C LYS A 132 7.47 0.40 -1.36
N LEU A 133 7.02 0.50 -2.60
CA LEU A 133 7.32 -0.49 -3.65
C LEU A 133 8.73 -0.33 -4.24
N GLU A 134 9.46 0.73 -3.89
CA GLU A 134 10.89 0.87 -4.21
C GLU A 134 11.81 0.20 -3.17
N ASP A 135 11.25 -0.28 -2.06
CA ASP A 135 12.06 -0.79 -0.96
C ASP A 135 12.79 -2.10 -1.35
N PRO A 136 14.00 -2.32 -0.82
CA PRO A 136 14.75 -3.56 -1.04
C PRO A 136 13.93 -4.80 -0.68
N GLY A 137 14.01 -5.81 -1.54
CA GLY A 137 13.23 -7.04 -1.40
C GLY A 137 11.87 -7.02 -2.10
N THR A 138 11.49 -5.89 -2.73
CA THR A 138 10.34 -5.80 -3.63
C THR A 138 10.72 -6.20 -5.05
N ASP A 139 9.97 -7.11 -5.66
CA ASP A 139 10.13 -7.49 -7.07
C ASP A 139 8.87 -7.11 -7.87
N ILE A 140 9.07 -6.21 -8.84
CA ILE A 140 8.04 -5.71 -9.75
C ILE A 140 8.32 -6.08 -11.21
N ASN A 141 9.28 -6.98 -11.47
CA ASN A 141 9.74 -7.32 -12.83
C ASN A 141 8.76 -8.25 -13.57
N TYR A 142 7.49 -7.86 -13.61
CA TYR A 142 6.41 -8.53 -14.31
C TYR A 142 5.80 -7.59 -15.35
N PRO A 143 5.28 -8.12 -16.47
CA PRO A 143 4.56 -7.31 -17.45
C PRO A 143 3.39 -6.57 -16.82
N VAL A 144 3.21 -5.30 -17.20
CA VAL A 144 2.05 -4.51 -16.78
C VAL A 144 0.80 -5.08 -17.42
N GLU A 145 -0.16 -5.48 -16.59
CA GLU A 145 -1.45 -5.99 -17.06
C GLU A 145 -2.47 -4.85 -17.20
N LYS A 146 -3.43 -5.02 -18.12
CA LYS A 146 -4.67 -4.24 -18.14
C LYS A 146 -5.80 -5.11 -17.63
N ARG A 147 -6.41 -4.74 -16.51
CA ARG A 147 -7.48 -5.53 -15.87
C ARG A 147 -8.72 -4.69 -15.64
N VAL A 148 -9.90 -5.27 -15.88
CA VAL A 148 -11.17 -4.71 -15.43
C VAL A 148 -11.44 -5.22 -14.03
N PHE A 149 -11.59 -4.32 -13.06
CA PHE A 149 -11.93 -4.65 -11.68
C PHE A 149 -13.05 -3.73 -11.20
N LYS A 150 -14.12 -4.30 -10.62
CA LYS A 150 -15.34 -3.57 -10.20
C LYS A 150 -15.85 -2.56 -11.26
N GLY A 151 -15.81 -2.96 -12.54
CA GLY A 151 -16.32 -2.17 -13.66
C GLY A 151 -15.38 -1.08 -14.20
N LYS A 152 -14.16 -0.93 -13.67
CA LYS A 152 -13.16 0.04 -14.13
C LYS A 152 -11.91 -0.66 -14.67
N THR A 153 -11.30 -0.11 -15.73
CA THR A 153 -10.04 -0.59 -16.30
C THR A 153 -8.84 0.05 -15.58
N TYR A 154 -7.87 -0.77 -15.22
CA TYR A 154 -6.64 -0.38 -14.52
C TYR A 154 -5.38 -0.85 -15.24
N LEU A 155 -4.26 -0.17 -14.98
CA LEU A 155 -2.92 -0.75 -15.10
C LEU A 155 -2.62 -1.51 -13.82
N VAL A 156 -2.14 -2.74 -13.90
CA VAL A 156 -1.89 -3.58 -12.72
C VAL A 156 -0.43 -3.99 -12.65
N LEU A 157 0.20 -3.71 -11.50
CA LEU A 157 1.52 -4.23 -11.16
C LEU A 157 1.36 -5.45 -10.26
N LYS A 158 1.89 -6.59 -10.71
CA LYS A 158 2.15 -7.74 -9.84
C LYS A 158 3.43 -7.45 -9.06
N VAL A 159 3.38 -7.69 -7.76
CA VAL A 159 4.50 -7.48 -6.84
C VAL A 159 4.67 -8.72 -5.99
N THR A 160 5.89 -9.22 -5.95
CA THR A 160 6.31 -10.29 -5.03
C THR A 160 7.40 -9.77 -4.12
N TYR A 161 7.61 -10.45 -3.01
CA TYR A 161 8.60 -10.07 -2.02
C TYR A 161 9.61 -11.20 -1.80
N THR A 162 10.80 -10.85 -1.32
CA THR A 162 11.74 -11.86 -0.81
C THR A 162 11.15 -12.54 0.42
N GLU A 163 11.60 -13.78 0.69
CA GLU A 163 11.11 -14.58 1.82
C GLU A 163 11.24 -13.86 3.18
N ALA A 164 12.28 -13.04 3.35
CA ALA A 164 12.50 -12.24 4.55
C ALA A 164 11.46 -11.13 4.77
N VAL A 165 10.73 -10.74 3.73
CA VAL A 165 9.71 -9.67 3.77
C VAL A 165 8.30 -10.27 3.82
N GLY A 166 8.01 -11.27 2.98
CA GLY A 166 6.72 -11.95 2.98
C GLY A 166 6.52 -12.86 1.77
N SER A 167 5.58 -13.80 1.89
CA SER A 167 5.26 -14.79 0.84
C SER A 167 3.99 -14.47 0.04
N ASP A 168 3.25 -13.44 0.44
CA ASP A 168 2.03 -13.02 -0.26
C ASP A 168 2.37 -12.36 -1.61
N VAL A 169 1.52 -12.60 -2.60
CA VAL A 169 1.60 -11.95 -3.92
C VAL A 169 0.61 -10.80 -3.96
N TRP A 170 1.11 -9.61 -4.30
CA TRP A 170 0.34 -8.38 -4.33
C TRP A 170 0.06 -7.94 -5.77
N TYR A 171 -1.06 -7.26 -5.95
CA TYR A 171 -1.50 -6.61 -7.19
C TYR A 171 -1.93 -5.19 -6.85
N PHE A 172 -1.25 -4.21 -7.44
CA PHE A 172 -1.55 -2.79 -7.27
C PHE A 172 -2.17 -2.23 -8.55
N TYR A 173 -3.31 -1.57 -8.42
CA TYR A 173 -4.14 -1.12 -9.53
C TYR A 173 -4.08 0.40 -9.61
N PHE A 174 -3.63 0.88 -10.76
CA PHE A 174 -3.43 2.29 -11.03
C PHE A 174 -4.39 2.77 -12.11
N ASP A 175 -4.92 3.98 -11.92
CA ASP A 175 -5.70 4.64 -12.95
C ASP A 175 -4.84 4.88 -14.20
N PRO A 176 -5.25 4.46 -15.41
CA PRO A 176 -4.40 4.51 -16.60
C PRO A 176 -4.11 5.93 -17.09
N LYS A 177 -4.81 6.96 -16.58
CA LYS A 177 -4.63 8.36 -16.99
C LYS A 177 -3.79 9.13 -15.99
N SER A 178 -4.13 9.02 -14.71
CA SER A 178 -3.53 9.78 -13.61
C SER A 178 -2.44 9.03 -12.86
N TYR A 179 -2.39 7.70 -12.98
CA TYR A 179 -1.50 6.81 -12.22
C TYR A 179 -1.76 6.80 -10.71
N GLU A 180 -2.88 7.37 -10.26
CA GLU A 180 -3.35 7.22 -8.89
C GLU A 180 -3.53 5.73 -8.55
N MET A 181 -2.97 5.30 -7.43
CA MET A 181 -3.21 3.97 -6.89
C MET A 181 -4.62 3.92 -6.26
N GLN A 182 -5.48 3.04 -6.78
CA GLN A 182 -6.89 3.00 -6.42
C GLN A 182 -7.36 1.67 -5.82
N VAL A 183 -6.59 0.61 -6.01
CA VAL A 183 -6.83 -0.69 -5.38
C VAL A 183 -5.48 -1.33 -5.08
N TYR A 184 -5.38 -2.03 -3.96
CA TYR A 184 -4.39 -3.09 -3.81
C TYR A 184 -5.09 -4.38 -3.36
N GLN A 185 -4.56 -5.50 -3.81
CA GLN A 185 -5.12 -6.82 -3.58
C GLN A 185 -3.98 -7.80 -3.35
N PHE A 186 -4.10 -8.68 -2.37
CA PHE A 186 -3.10 -9.70 -2.12
C PHE A 186 -3.73 -11.07 -1.97
N PHE A 187 -2.92 -12.09 -2.26
CA PHE A 187 -3.27 -13.50 -2.14
C PHE A 187 -2.14 -14.22 -1.41
N LYS A 188 -2.51 -15.16 -0.56
CA LYS A 188 -1.57 -16.08 0.06
C LYS A 188 -1.05 -17.08 -0.96
N THR A 189 0.12 -17.63 -0.66
CA THR A 189 0.72 -18.72 -1.40
C THR A 189 0.73 -20.01 -0.58
N ASP A 190 0.69 -21.16 -1.27
CA ASP A 190 0.98 -22.45 -0.65
C ASP A 190 2.50 -22.64 -0.42
N ASP A 191 2.90 -23.73 0.23
CA ASP A 191 4.31 -24.04 0.50
C ASP A 191 5.17 -24.22 -0.77
N ARG A 192 4.55 -24.25 -1.96
CA ARG A 192 5.21 -24.34 -3.27
C ARG A 192 5.22 -23.01 -4.02
N GLY A 193 4.71 -21.93 -3.39
CA GLY A 193 4.62 -20.60 -4.00
C GLY A 193 3.44 -20.41 -4.95
N ASN A 194 2.49 -21.35 -5.01
CA ASN A 194 1.31 -21.20 -5.86
C ASN A 194 0.26 -20.31 -5.17
N LEU A 195 -0.38 -19.44 -5.96
CA LEU A 195 -1.47 -18.59 -5.50
C LEU A 195 -2.67 -19.42 -5.01
N ILE A 196 -3.15 -19.08 -3.82
CA ILE A 196 -4.44 -19.56 -3.29
C ILE A 196 -5.50 -18.50 -3.65
N SER A 197 -6.24 -18.73 -4.73
CA SER A 197 -7.05 -17.70 -5.40
C SER A 197 -8.24 -17.16 -4.58
N ASP A 198 -8.71 -17.90 -3.58
CA ASP A 198 -9.78 -17.48 -2.66
C ASP A 198 -9.23 -16.92 -1.33
N SER A 199 -7.91 -16.85 -1.17
CA SER A 199 -7.28 -16.29 0.02
C SER A 199 -7.06 -14.78 -0.09
N GLY A 200 -6.70 -14.15 1.03
CA GLY A 200 -6.33 -12.75 1.08
C GLY A 200 -7.50 -11.80 0.88
N GLU A 201 -7.16 -10.55 0.59
CA GLU A 201 -8.09 -9.42 0.62
C GLU A 201 -7.81 -8.47 -0.55
N TYR A 202 -8.82 -7.67 -0.88
CA TYR A 202 -8.65 -6.48 -1.69
C TYR A 202 -9.14 -5.25 -0.92
N ILE A 203 -8.52 -4.12 -1.23
CA ILE A 203 -8.75 -2.85 -0.57
C ILE A 203 -9.06 -1.80 -1.61
N LEU A 204 -10.25 -1.21 -1.51
CA LEU A 204 -10.67 -0.10 -2.37
C LEU A 204 -10.23 1.22 -1.74
N LEU A 205 -9.56 2.05 -2.54
CA LEU A 205 -9.03 3.34 -2.14
C LEU A 205 -9.90 4.44 -2.73
N THR A 206 -10.39 5.34 -1.87
CA THR A 206 -11.18 6.49 -2.31
C THR A 206 -10.86 7.74 -1.52
N GLY A 207 -10.98 8.90 -2.19
CA GLY A 207 -10.60 10.18 -1.62
C GLY A 207 -9.09 10.30 -1.39
N SER A 208 -8.66 11.53 -1.16
CA SER A 208 -7.25 11.86 -0.93
C SER A 208 -7.14 12.82 0.24
N GLU A 209 -6.16 12.59 1.11
CA GLU A 209 -5.76 13.53 2.15
C GLU A 209 -4.26 13.79 2.00
N GLU A 210 -3.86 15.04 2.22
CA GLU A 210 -2.47 15.44 2.10
C GLU A 210 -1.82 15.57 3.49
N ILE A 211 -0.78 14.77 3.73
CA ILE A 211 0.01 14.79 4.96
C ILE A 211 1.47 14.97 4.55
N SER A 212 2.11 16.03 5.05
CA SER A 212 3.50 16.37 4.69
C SER A 212 3.72 16.48 3.18
N ASN A 213 2.76 17.07 2.45
CA ASN A 213 2.75 17.19 0.99
C ASN A 213 2.79 15.85 0.24
N ILE A 214 2.34 14.76 0.89
CA ILE A 214 2.13 13.44 0.28
C ILE A 214 0.63 13.20 0.21
N LYS A 215 0.14 12.90 -1.00
CA LYS A 215 -1.26 12.54 -1.23
C LYS A 215 -1.47 11.08 -0.85
N MET A 216 -2.13 10.85 0.27
CA MET A 216 -2.47 9.51 0.75
C MET A 216 -3.94 9.21 0.46
N PRO A 217 -4.31 7.97 0.15
CA PRO A 217 -5.71 7.58 0.12
C PRO A 217 -6.41 7.91 1.45
N LYS A 218 -7.56 8.56 1.37
CA LYS A 218 -8.35 8.92 2.57
C LYS A 218 -9.03 7.69 3.16
N ILE A 219 -9.69 6.92 2.32
CA ILE A 219 -10.52 5.78 2.70
C ILE A 219 -9.88 4.51 2.16
N ARG A 220 -9.77 3.49 3.02
CA ARG A 220 -9.38 2.11 2.67
C ARG A 220 -10.50 1.17 3.09
N ALA A 221 -11.27 0.65 2.15
CA ALA A 221 -12.34 -0.31 2.42
C ALA A 221 -11.88 -1.73 2.09
N TRP A 222 -11.90 -2.61 3.09
CA TRP A 222 -11.31 -3.95 3.06
C TRP A 222 -12.37 -5.02 2.81
N TYR A 223 -12.05 -5.97 1.95
CA TYR A 223 -12.94 -7.06 1.55
C TYR A 223 -12.17 -8.37 1.36
N TYR A 224 -12.79 -9.50 1.67
CA TYR A 224 -12.21 -10.80 1.28
C TYR A 224 -12.33 -11.03 -0.23
N ASN A 225 -11.29 -11.67 -0.80
CA ASN A 225 -11.30 -12.06 -2.22
C ASN A 225 -12.37 -13.12 -2.54
N LYS A 226 -12.59 -14.09 -1.65
CA LYS A 226 -13.46 -15.26 -1.91
C LYS A 226 -14.94 -14.93 -2.13
N ASP A 227 -15.47 -13.96 -1.41
CA ASP A 227 -16.93 -13.75 -1.28
C ASP A 227 -17.33 -12.27 -1.21
N ASP A 228 -16.41 -11.35 -1.50
CA ASP A 228 -16.62 -9.90 -1.41
C ASP A 228 -17.11 -9.45 -0.01
N LYS A 229 -16.89 -10.25 1.04
CA LYS A 229 -17.33 -9.89 2.38
C LYS A 229 -16.56 -8.67 2.89
N TYR A 230 -17.30 -7.62 3.22
CA TYR A 230 -16.78 -6.42 3.84
C TYR A 230 -16.22 -6.69 5.25
N LEU A 231 -15.00 -6.20 5.50
CA LEU A 231 -14.25 -6.39 6.74
C LEU A 231 -14.23 -5.14 7.59
N GLY A 232 -14.12 -3.98 6.95
CA GLY A 232 -14.03 -2.70 7.61
C GLY A 232 -13.49 -1.61 6.71
N THR A 233 -13.47 -0.41 7.27
CA THR A 233 -12.94 0.77 6.62
C THR A 233 -12.03 1.52 7.57
N ASP A 234 -10.82 1.82 7.09
CA ASP A 234 -9.94 2.81 7.70
C ASP A 234 -10.17 4.16 7.03
N THR A 235 -10.41 5.19 7.85
CA THR A 235 -10.54 6.58 7.43
C THR A 235 -9.38 7.38 7.98
N LEU A 236 -8.54 7.90 7.10
CA LEU A 236 -7.46 8.83 7.41
C LEU A 236 -8.04 10.21 7.72
N LEU A 237 -7.64 10.75 8.85
CA LEU A 237 -8.01 12.07 9.34
C LEU A 237 -6.74 12.87 9.62
N LYS A 238 -6.82 14.17 9.34
CA LYS A 238 -5.76 15.14 9.63
C LYS A 238 -5.69 15.47 11.12
#